data_AF-A0A0J8VFL3-F1
#
_entry.id   AF-A0A0J8VFL3-F1
#
_cell.length_a   1.000
_cell.length_b   1.000
_cell.length_c   1.000
_cell.angle_alpha   90.00
_cell.angle_beta   90.00
_cell.angle_gamma   90.00
#
_symmetry.space_group_name_H-M   'P 1'
#
loop_
_entity.id
_entity.type
_entity.pdbx_description
1 polymer ?
#
loop_
_entity_poly.entity_id
_entity_poly.type
_entity_poly.pdbx_seq_one_letter_code
_entity_poly.pdbx_strand_id
1 'polypeptide(L)'
;MLTLISDNSLSHDAITQAVHTHVEEFAPALALTTLNTIHGRTCFSSLEAICTEHLHEWWGLAITTGQPDNRYESTYWYLLHLLEAIEEHQLLGNMFVQHKVISCANYLLGLGPAPENTHGARP
;
A
#
# COMPACT_ATOMS: atom_id res chain seq x y z
N MET A 1 -2.33 -43.23 -17.39
CA MET A 1 -1.25 -42.24 -17.39
C MET A 1 -1.88 -40.90 -17.04
N LEU A 2 -1.66 -40.41 -15.83
CA LEU A 2 -2.13 -39.10 -15.38
C LEU A 2 -1.03 -38.08 -15.73
N THR A 3 -1.26 -37.25 -16.73
CA THR A 3 -0.42 -36.09 -17.02
C THR A 3 -0.77 -35.00 -16.00
N LEU A 4 0.05 -34.90 -14.96
CA LEU A 4 0.19 -33.71 -14.13
C LEU A 4 0.75 -32.61 -15.03
N ILE A 5 -0.11 -31.70 -15.50
CA ILE A 5 0.35 -30.42 -16.05
C ILE A 5 0.51 -29.49 -14.86
N SER A 6 1.63 -29.67 -14.15
CA SER A 6 2.26 -28.59 -13.39
C SER A 6 2.90 -27.62 -14.37
N ASP A 7 3.08 -26.39 -13.91
CA ASP A 7 3.81 -25.28 -14.54
C ASP A 7 2.90 -24.21 -15.17
N ASN A 8 1.98 -23.69 -14.37
CA ASN A 8 1.64 -22.27 -14.43
C ASN A 8 2.49 -21.49 -13.42
N SER A 9 3.81 -21.64 -13.48
CA SER A 9 4.71 -20.72 -12.80
C SER A 9 4.76 -19.46 -13.66
N LEU A 10 3.95 -18.45 -13.31
CA LEU A 10 4.21 -17.08 -13.75
C LEU A 10 5.71 -16.82 -13.56
N SER A 11 6.39 -16.42 -14.65
CA SER A 11 7.81 -16.05 -14.55
C SER A 11 7.96 -15.04 -13.42
N HIS A 12 9.04 -15.15 -12.63
CA HIS A 12 9.33 -14.21 -11.54
C HIS A 12 9.22 -12.75 -12.01
N ASP A 13 9.68 -12.47 -13.25
CA ASP A 13 9.58 -11.16 -13.89
C ASP A 13 8.14 -10.69 -14.12
N ALA A 14 7.22 -11.61 -14.46
CA ALA A 14 5.81 -11.29 -14.66
C ALA A 14 5.11 -10.95 -13.33
N ILE A 15 5.52 -11.62 -12.25
CA ILE A 15 5.03 -11.33 -10.89
C ILE A 15 5.54 -9.95 -10.47
N THR A 16 6.85 -9.70 -10.57
CA THR A 16 7.44 -8.40 -10.23
C THR A 16 6.80 -7.26 -11.02
N GLN A 17 6.55 -7.46 -12.32
CA GLN A 17 5.86 -6.47 -13.14
C GLN A 17 4.42 -6.22 -12.68
N ALA A 18 3.67 -7.28 -12.35
CA ALA A 18 2.30 -7.14 -11.86
C ALA A 18 2.24 -6.39 -10.51
N VAL A 19 3.15 -6.71 -9.59
CA VAL A 19 3.29 -5.99 -8.32
C VAL A 19 3.61 -4.52 -8.57
N HIS A 20 4.59 -4.24 -9.43
CA HIS A 20 5.00 -2.88 -9.74
C HIS A 20 3.84 -2.06 -10.33
N THR A 21 3.12 -2.62 -11.31
CA THR A 21 1.96 -1.96 -11.91
C THR A 21 0.85 -1.70 -10.89
N HIS A 22 0.53 -2.68 -10.03
CA HIS A 22 -0.43 -2.47 -8.95
C HIS A 22 0.01 -1.32 -8.03
N VAL A 23 1.24 -1.36 -7.53
CA VAL A 23 1.74 -0.33 -6.60
C VAL A 23 1.74 1.06 -7.26
N GLU A 24 2.13 1.19 -8.52
CA GLU A 24 2.13 2.49 -9.22
C GLU A 24 0.73 3.06 -9.46
N GLU A 25 -0.25 2.20 -9.74
CA GLU A 25 -1.64 2.62 -9.97
C GLU A 25 -2.32 3.04 -8.65
N PHE A 26 -2.13 2.25 -7.60
CA PHE A 26 -2.86 2.38 -6.35
C PHE A 26 -2.18 3.33 -5.34
N ALA A 27 -0.85 3.42 -5.30
CA ALA A 27 -0.14 4.25 -4.31
C ALA A 27 -0.52 5.75 -4.34
N PRO A 28 -0.68 6.41 -5.52
CA PRO A 28 -1.08 7.82 -5.57
C PRO A 28 -2.49 8.04 -5.01
N ALA A 29 -3.43 7.13 -5.30
CA ALA A 29 -4.81 7.22 -4.81
C ALA A 29 -4.88 7.09 -3.29
N LEU A 30 -4.13 6.13 -2.71
CA LEU A 30 -4.01 5.96 -1.27
C LEU A 30 -3.42 7.22 -0.62
N ALA A 31 -2.32 7.73 -1.16
CA ALA A 31 -1.62 8.90 -0.63
C ALA A 31 -2.50 10.17 -0.66
N LEU A 32 -3.20 10.43 -1.76
CA LEU A 32 -4.09 11.58 -1.88
C LEU A 32 -5.28 11.49 -0.92
N THR A 33 -5.92 10.33 -0.82
CA THR A 33 -7.05 10.12 0.09
C THR A 33 -6.63 10.29 1.54
N THR A 34 -5.46 9.77 1.89
CA THR A 34 -4.86 9.92 3.21
C THR A 34 -4.66 11.40 3.57
N LEU A 35 -4.03 12.17 2.69
CA LEU A 35 -3.82 13.61 2.91
C LEU A 35 -5.14 14.38 2.97
N ASN A 36 -6.11 14.04 2.11
CA ASN A 36 -7.42 14.67 2.14
C ASN A 36 -8.17 14.36 3.45
N THR A 37 -8.04 13.15 3.98
CA THR A 37 -8.66 12.74 5.25
C THR A 37 -8.07 13.53 6.42
N ILE A 38 -6.74 13.65 6.48
CA ILE A 38 -6.05 14.46 7.51
C ILE A 38 -6.46 15.94 7.42
N HIS A 39 -6.61 16.48 6.21
CA HIS A 39 -7.06 17.85 6.01
C HIS A 39 -8.59 18.06 6.15
N GLY A 40 -9.35 17.02 6.50
CA GLY A 40 -10.81 17.08 6.66
C GLY A 40 -11.59 17.29 5.35
N ARG A 41 -10.98 16.99 4.20
CA ARG A 41 -11.62 17.05 2.87
C ARG A 41 -12.34 15.77 2.50
N THR A 42 -12.00 14.66 3.16
CA THR A 42 -12.55 13.33 2.94
C THR A 42 -12.82 12.68 4.30
N CYS A 43 -13.84 11.83 4.37
CA CYS A 43 -14.18 11.09 5.60
C CYS A 43 -13.24 9.90 5.79
N PHE A 44 -12.99 9.54 7.05
CA PHE A 44 -12.17 8.36 7.39
C PHE A 44 -12.72 7.07 6.79
N SER A 45 -14.04 6.90 6.73
CA SER A 45 -14.68 5.73 6.11
C SER A 45 -14.37 5.57 4.62
N SER A 46 -14.09 6.66 3.89
CA SER A 46 -13.65 6.59 2.50
C SER A 46 -12.20 6.11 2.40
N LEU A 47 -11.37 6.44 3.39
CA LEU A 47 -10.00 5.93 3.47
C LEU A 47 -10.00 4.42 3.75
N GLU A 48 -10.82 3.95 4.69
CA GLU A 48 -11.00 2.52 4.98
C GLU A 48 -11.50 1.74 3.76
N ALA A 49 -12.45 2.31 3.02
CA ALA A 49 -12.98 1.69 1.80
C ALA A 49 -11.87 1.50 0.75
N ILE A 50 -11.02 2.52 0.56
CA ILE A 50 -9.89 2.46 -0.37
C ILE A 50 -8.85 1.43 0.09
N CYS A 51 -8.50 1.39 1.37
CA CYS A 51 -7.58 0.38 1.88
C CYS A 51 -8.11 -1.05 1.64
N THR A 52 -9.40 -1.26 1.90
CA THR A 52 -10.08 -2.55 1.68
C THR A 52 -10.07 -2.93 0.19
N GLU A 53 -10.36 -2.00 -0.70
CA GLU A 53 -10.33 -2.21 -2.16
C GLU A 53 -8.94 -2.62 -2.64
N HIS A 54 -7.89 -1.92 -2.18
CA HIS A 54 -6.51 -2.22 -2.55
C HIS A 54 -6.08 -3.62 -2.08
N LEU A 55 -6.45 -4.01 -0.86
CA LEU A 55 -6.18 -5.35 -0.34
C LEU A 55 -6.95 -6.43 -1.12
N HIS A 56 -8.20 -6.14 -1.50
CA HIS A 56 -9.01 -7.04 -2.30
C HIS A 56 -8.39 -7.30 -3.68
N GLU A 57 -8.01 -6.23 -4.38
CA GLU A 57 -7.32 -6.31 -5.68
C GLU A 57 -5.99 -7.05 -5.56
N TRP A 58 -5.21 -6.78 -4.50
CA TRP A 58 -3.97 -7.50 -4.22
C TRP A 58 -4.18 -9.02 -4.07
N TRP A 59 -5.16 -9.43 -3.27
CA TRP A 59 -5.46 -10.85 -3.07
C TRP A 59 -5.97 -11.53 -4.35
N GLY A 60 -6.61 -10.79 -5.25
CA GLY A 60 -6.99 -11.28 -6.57
C GLY A 60 -5.81 -11.69 -7.46
N LEU A 61 -4.62 -11.10 -7.25
CA LEU A 61 -3.42 -11.40 -8.03
C LEU A 61 -2.78 -12.76 -7.66
N ALA A 62 -3.17 -13.37 -6.54
CA ALA A 62 -2.63 -14.64 -6.05
C ALA A 62 -1.08 -14.70 -5.97
N ILE A 63 -0.46 -13.55 -5.70
CA ILE A 63 1.00 -13.40 -5.59
C ILE A 63 1.47 -13.87 -4.21
N THR A 64 2.64 -14.50 -4.16
CA THR A 64 3.24 -14.95 -2.89
C THR A 64 3.65 -13.77 -2.01
N THR A 65 3.33 -13.87 -0.72
CA THR A 65 3.82 -12.99 0.35
C THR A 65 5.35 -12.85 0.29
N GLY A 66 5.88 -11.65 0.48
CA GLY A 66 7.32 -11.42 0.32
C GLY A 66 7.80 -10.03 0.74
N GLN A 67 9.10 -9.84 0.63
CA GLN A 67 9.73 -8.54 0.80
C GLN A 67 9.47 -7.66 -0.43
N PRO A 68 9.27 -6.36 -0.25
CA PRO A 68 9.15 -5.42 -1.35
C PRO A 68 10.48 -5.32 -2.11
N ASP A 69 10.40 -5.08 -3.42
CA ASP A 69 11.59 -5.01 -4.29
C ASP A 69 12.31 -3.66 -4.17
N ASN A 70 11.57 -2.62 -3.77
CA ASN A 70 12.11 -1.28 -3.63
C ASN A 70 11.47 -0.50 -2.47
N ARG A 71 12.03 0.68 -2.18
CA ARG A 71 11.58 1.53 -1.07
C ARG A 71 10.21 2.16 -1.31
N TYR A 72 9.83 2.37 -2.57
CA TYR A 72 8.53 2.91 -2.94
C TYR A 72 7.43 1.93 -2.56
N GLU A 73 7.57 0.69 -3.00
CA GLU A 73 6.70 -0.43 -2.65
C GLU A 73 6.68 -0.67 -1.12
N SER A 74 7.84 -0.71 -0.48
CA SER A 74 7.91 -0.84 0.99
C SER A 74 7.10 0.25 1.70
N THR A 75 7.16 1.48 1.21
CA THR A 75 6.43 2.60 1.81
C THR A 75 4.93 2.52 1.54
N TYR A 76 4.53 2.03 0.37
CA TYR A 76 3.13 1.77 0.05
C TYR A 76 2.54 0.74 1.01
N TRP A 77 3.17 -0.44 1.13
CA TRP A 77 2.67 -1.48 2.04
C TRP A 77 2.70 -1.05 3.51
N TYR A 78 3.73 -0.28 3.91
CA TYR A 78 3.81 0.28 5.25
C TYR A 78 2.65 1.23 5.53
N LEU A 79 2.35 2.14 4.60
CA LEU A 79 1.24 3.08 4.73
C LEU A 79 -0.09 2.34 4.80
N LEU A 80 -0.33 1.39 3.90
CA LEU A 80 -1.56 0.59 3.88
C LEU A 80 -1.76 -0.15 5.22
N HIS A 81 -0.74 -0.84 5.71
CA HIS A 81 -0.80 -1.52 7.02
C HIS A 81 -1.02 -0.56 8.18
N LEU A 82 -0.37 0.60 8.16
CA LEU A 82 -0.54 1.60 9.21
C LEU A 82 -1.97 2.12 9.23
N LEU A 83 -2.57 2.37 8.07
CA LEU A 83 -3.94 2.87 7.95
C LEU A 83 -4.98 1.83 8.38
N GLU A 84 -4.77 0.55 8.05
CA GLU A 84 -5.63 -0.56 8.50
C GLU A 84 -5.54 -0.79 10.02
N ALA A 85 -4.41 -0.44 10.64
CA ALA A 85 -4.16 -0.69 12.06
C ALA A 85 -4.59 0.44 13.00
N ILE A 86 -4.96 1.61 12.46
CA ILE A 86 -5.32 2.79 13.26
C ILE A 86 -6.80 3.11 13.14
N GLU A 87 -7.35 3.70 14.19
CA GLU A 87 -8.70 4.24 14.17
C GLU A 87 -8.70 5.73 13.82
N GLU A 88 -9.86 6.28 13.43
CA GLU A 88 -10.04 7.69 13.07
C GLU A 88 -9.47 8.64 14.14
N HIS A 89 -9.77 8.38 15.42
CA HIS A 89 -9.30 9.23 16.52
C HIS A 89 -7.77 9.21 16.67
N GLN A 90 -7.11 8.12 16.27
CA GLN A 90 -5.65 8.01 16.28
C GLN A 90 -5.06 8.76 15.09
N LEU A 91 -5.64 8.61 13.89
CA LEU A 91 -5.20 9.34 12.71
C LEU A 91 -5.39 10.86 12.89
N LEU A 92 -6.52 11.31 13.39
CA LEU A 92 -6.85 12.73 13.51
C LEU A 92 -6.35 13.38 14.81
N GLY A 93 -6.18 12.59 15.87
CA GLY A 93 -5.78 13.09 17.20
C GLY A 93 -4.28 12.96 17.52
N ASN A 94 -3.53 12.12 16.80
CA ASN A 94 -2.12 11.87 17.10
C ASN A 94 -1.19 12.50 16.06
N MET A 95 -0.53 13.60 16.43
CA MET A 95 0.42 14.30 15.57
C MET A 95 1.59 13.43 15.08
N PHE A 96 2.03 12.44 15.87
CA PHE A 96 3.10 11.53 15.46
C PHE A 96 2.63 10.58 14.36
N VAL A 97 1.39 10.07 14.48
CA VAL A 97 0.78 9.24 13.43
C VAL A 97 0.58 10.06 12.16
N GLN A 98 0.02 11.27 12.27
CA GLN A 98 -0.13 12.17 11.11
C GLN A 98 1.20 12.44 10.43
N HIS A 99 2.24 12.80 11.17
CA HIS A 99 3.55 13.09 10.59
C HIS A 99 4.09 11.89 9.80
N LYS A 100 3.98 10.67 10.35
CA LYS A 100 4.40 9.45 9.65
C LYS A 100 3.60 9.21 8.38
N VAL A 101 2.28 9.26 8.49
CA VAL A 101 1.34 9.03 7.40
C VAL A 101 1.53 10.06 6.28
N ILE A 102 1.65 11.35 6.62
CA ILE A 102 1.93 12.45 5.67
C ILE A 102 3.27 12.25 4.99
N SER A 103 4.32 11.87 5.73
CA SER A 103 5.65 11.63 5.16
C SER A 103 5.64 10.50 4.14
N CYS A 104 4.92 9.41 4.43
CA CYS A 104 4.73 8.30 3.49
C CYS A 104 3.93 8.76 2.26
N ALA A 105 2.80 9.43 2.45
CA ALA A 105 1.97 9.92 1.36
C ALA A 105 2.71 10.90 0.45
N ASN A 106 3.46 11.85 1.01
CA ASN A 106 4.26 12.79 0.23
C ASN A 106 5.36 12.09 -0.58
N TYR A 107 6.01 11.07 -0.02
CA TYR A 107 6.99 10.28 -0.77
C TYR A 107 6.35 9.50 -1.92
N LEU A 108 5.19 8.87 -1.70
CA LEU A 108 4.46 8.13 -2.73
C LEU A 108 3.99 9.05 -3.88
N LEU A 109 3.78 10.33 -3.61
CA LEU A 109 3.44 11.36 -4.60
C LEU A 109 4.67 12.04 -5.23
N GLY A 110 5.90 11.68 -4.82
CA GLY A 110 7.13 12.32 -5.29
C GLY A 110 7.33 13.75 -4.78
N LEU A 111 6.60 14.16 -3.73
CA LEU A 111 6.62 15.50 -3.14
C LEU A 111 7.56 15.63 -1.93
N GLY A 112 8.15 14.53 -1.47
CA GLY A 112 9.00 14.51 -0.27
C GLY A 112 10.05 13.41 -0.30
N PRO A 113 11.02 13.46 0.65
CA PRO A 113 12.03 12.42 0.77
C PRO A 113 11.41 11.10 1.26
N ALA A 114 12.11 10.00 0.99
CA ALA A 114 11.69 8.69 1.47
C ALA A 114 11.72 8.64 3.01
N PRO A 115 10.62 8.25 3.68
CA PRO A 115 10.54 8.21 5.12
C PRO A 115 11.51 7.19 5.73
N GLU A 116 12.08 7.53 6.89
CA GLU A 116 12.96 6.63 7.63
C GLU A 116 12.18 5.48 8.26
N ASN A 117 12.78 4.28 8.28
CA ASN A 117 12.23 3.08 8.92
C ASN A 117 10.87 2.59 8.39
N THR A 118 10.54 2.86 7.13
CA THR A 118 9.39 2.24 6.46
C THR A 118 9.74 0.86 5.93
N HIS A 119 9.29 -0.16 6.66
CA HIS A 119 9.48 -1.57 6.32
C HIS A 119 8.11 -2.23 6.13
N GLY A 120 7.46 -1.94 5.01
CA GLY A 120 6.21 -2.61 4.64
C GLY A 120 6.52 -3.97 4.04
N ALA A 121 5.73 -4.98 4.39
CA ALA A 121 5.77 -6.30 3.79
C ALA A 121 4.52 -6.51 2.93
N ARG A 122 4.64 -7.31 1.87
CA ARG A 122 3.48 -7.72 1.06
C ARG A 122 2.52 -8.56 1.93
N PRO A 123 1.22 -8.23 1.98
CA PRO A 123 0.20 -9.05 2.64
C PRO A 123 0.09 -10.45 2.04
#